data_AF-A0A7E4UMJ6-F1
#
_entry.id   AF-A0A7E4UMJ6-F1
#
_cell.length_a   1.000
_cell.length_b   1.000
_cell.length_c   1.000
_cell.angle_alpha   90.00
_cell.angle_beta   90.00
_cell.angle_gamma   90.00
#
_symmetry.space_group_name_H-M   'P 1'
#
loop_
_entity.id
_entity.type
_entity.pdbx_description
1 polymer ?
#
loop_
_entity_poly.entity_id
_entity_poly.type
_entity_poly.pdbx_seq_one_letter_code
_entity_poly.pdbx_strand_id
1 'polypeptide(L)'
;MSLDTAPFSQSHSKMSKIFDEDVDAKLIGQFPIENPRLRLKIVEEVGGDNGKTYNIELYDASHVAFVHRLKFSRAEYERLRREQKGILASFDQIPKILIENSKATRSDTNQWVECTFNADRGCEMRVVREGNIRKSCELSMTLPAVTHEELVQHLTARYEAVSRSYKQVKSQNLTLEREHKDCKKQLQSSSETIALLTDKLEESHKKLQKLEDENVMLKDDDNLKETHIDTLEAEIADLQEVVDEQKQTIERIAKEAKDLDTELSAEIDDRKRMEADYEALERTLQEVAQKGKRREKQVIELRQENGELKHEIDELKHENSVLEERFEEVTAKLLEYDQKLDDTEDKLDAMTDARDEAVAKWKDAENQMKGLRQQLELKNKIIAETRKKVQPVAAAPLPAAGSRPATNPTTTGRNPLAPRPAILKQTGLQSRR
;
A
#
# COMPACT_ATOMS: atom_id res chain seq x y z
N MET A 1 36.18 36.17 102.92
CA MET A 1 36.30 36.64 104.32
C MET A 1 34.90 36.80 104.86
N SER A 2 34.48 35.85 105.69
CA SER A 2 33.16 35.80 106.33
C SER A 2 33.12 36.81 107.48
N LEU A 3 32.05 37.60 107.54
CA LEU A 3 31.68 38.34 108.73
C LEU A 3 30.40 37.72 109.28
N ASP A 4 30.57 36.90 110.32
CA ASP A 4 29.51 36.47 111.21
C ASP A 4 28.82 37.70 111.81
N THR A 5 27.51 37.81 111.60
CA THR A 5 26.65 38.75 112.31
C THR A 5 25.56 37.96 113.01
N ALA A 6 25.59 37.99 114.34
CA ALA A 6 24.60 37.35 115.21
C ALA A 6 23.17 37.86 114.90
N PRO A 7 22.13 37.01 115.03
CA PRO A 7 20.77 37.45 114.79
C PRO A 7 20.32 38.32 115.97
N PHE A 8 20.27 39.64 115.73
CA PHE A 8 19.47 40.54 116.54
C PHE A 8 18.00 40.13 116.35
N SER A 9 17.43 39.39 117.30
CA SER A 9 15.99 39.12 117.33
C SER A 9 15.24 40.41 117.63
N GLN A 10 15.09 41.28 116.62
CA GLN A 10 14.02 42.25 116.61
C GLN A 10 12.71 41.46 116.57
N SER A 11 11.93 41.56 117.62
CA SER A 11 10.52 41.18 117.64
C SER A 11 9.78 42.03 116.61
N HIS A 12 9.85 41.66 115.34
CA HIS A 12 9.09 42.29 114.27
C HIS A 12 7.61 41.97 114.52
N SER A 13 6.86 42.94 115.04
CA SER A 13 5.40 42.84 115.03
C SER A 13 4.97 42.67 113.57
N LYS A 14 4.32 41.54 113.25
CA LYS A 14 3.75 41.34 111.92
C LYS A 14 2.60 42.33 111.77
N MET A 15 2.82 43.37 110.97
CA MET A 15 1.78 44.28 110.54
C MET A 15 1.14 43.71 109.28
N SER A 16 -0.16 43.42 109.33
CA SER A 16 -0.95 43.02 108.16
C SER A 16 -1.80 44.19 107.70
N LYS A 17 -1.62 44.60 106.44
CA LYS A 17 -2.46 45.63 105.82
C LYS A 17 -3.80 45.00 105.47
N ILE A 18 -4.87 45.41 106.15
CA ILE A 18 -6.22 44.89 105.90
C ILE A 18 -6.93 45.72 104.83
N PHE A 19 -6.80 47.05 104.90
CA PHE A 19 -7.52 47.98 104.03
C PHE A 19 -6.75 49.28 103.85
N ASP A 20 -6.80 49.90 102.66
CA ASP A 20 -6.21 51.22 102.36
C ASP A 20 -6.75 51.75 101.03
N GLU A 21 -7.95 52.27 101.05
CA GLU A 21 -8.64 52.76 99.86
C GLU A 21 -9.34 54.09 100.15
N ASP A 22 -9.79 54.76 99.08
CA ASP A 22 -10.64 55.95 99.14
C ASP A 22 -11.98 55.58 99.80
N VAL A 23 -12.53 56.51 100.59
CA VAL A 23 -13.76 56.36 101.37
C VAL A 23 -14.75 57.45 101.01
N ASP A 24 -15.95 57.03 100.66
CA ASP A 24 -17.08 57.91 100.38
C ASP A 24 -17.79 58.29 101.69
N ALA A 25 -17.07 59.01 102.56
CA ALA A 25 -17.60 59.45 103.83
C ALA A 25 -18.40 60.75 103.67
N LYS A 26 -19.58 60.80 104.30
CA LYS A 26 -20.34 62.05 104.40
C LYS A 26 -19.73 62.94 105.47
N LEU A 27 -19.29 64.11 105.05
CA LEU A 27 -18.63 65.10 105.89
C LEU A 27 -19.66 65.98 106.57
N ILE A 28 -19.59 66.09 107.89
CA ILE A 28 -20.49 66.92 108.69
C ILE A 28 -19.65 67.94 109.48
N GLY A 29 -19.92 69.23 109.28
CA GLY A 29 -19.24 70.34 109.95
C GLY A 29 -18.31 71.13 109.04
N GLN A 30 -17.60 72.10 109.62
CA GLN A 30 -16.55 72.86 108.92
C GLN A 30 -15.28 72.01 108.88
N PHE A 31 -15.03 71.38 107.74
CA PHE A 31 -13.74 70.74 107.48
C PHE A 31 -12.73 71.81 107.03
N PRO A 32 -11.46 71.69 107.41
CA PRO A 32 -10.40 72.61 106.97
C PRO A 32 -10.04 72.47 105.48
N ILE A 33 -10.73 71.59 104.73
CA ILE A 33 -10.40 71.19 103.36
C ILE A 33 -11.65 71.29 102.49
N GLU A 34 -11.52 71.95 101.34
CA GLU A 34 -12.55 71.95 100.29
C GLU A 34 -12.51 70.61 99.53
N ASN A 35 -13.60 69.84 99.59
CA ASN A 35 -13.76 68.53 98.94
C ASN A 35 -12.69 67.48 99.34
N PRO A 36 -12.65 67.06 100.62
CA PRO A 36 -11.65 66.13 101.08
C PRO A 36 -11.81 64.76 100.44
N ARG A 37 -10.69 64.16 100.06
CA ARG A 37 -10.63 62.83 99.45
C ARG A 37 -10.06 61.87 100.48
N LEU A 38 -10.95 61.46 101.38
CA LEU A 38 -10.60 60.68 102.54
C LEU A 38 -10.19 59.26 102.12
N ARG A 39 -9.09 58.78 102.69
CA ARG A 39 -8.64 57.39 102.63
C ARG A 39 -8.64 56.81 104.03
N LEU A 40 -9.19 55.61 104.12
CA LEU A 40 -9.21 54.83 105.34
C LEU A 40 -8.19 53.73 105.20
N LYS A 41 -7.25 53.70 106.12
CA LYS A 41 -6.25 52.64 106.22
C LYS A 41 -6.41 51.92 107.55
N ILE A 42 -6.59 50.60 107.46
CA ILE A 42 -6.72 49.73 108.61
C ILE A 42 -5.57 48.75 108.58
N VAL A 43 -4.75 48.80 109.62
CA VAL A 43 -3.61 47.89 109.81
C VAL A 43 -3.86 47.08 111.06
N GLU A 44 -3.74 45.76 110.95
CA GLU A 44 -3.70 44.87 112.10
C GLU A 44 -2.24 44.69 112.52
N GLU A 45 -1.94 45.10 113.75
CA GLU A 45 -0.67 44.87 114.40
C GLU A 45 -0.84 43.70 115.37
N VAL A 46 -0.25 42.55 115.05
CA VAL A 46 -0.16 41.43 115.98
C VAL A 46 1.06 41.69 116.87
N GLY A 47 0.82 42.33 118.02
CA GLY A 47 1.78 42.39 119.11
C GLY A 47 1.83 41.06 119.86
N GLY A 48 2.94 40.77 120.55
CA GLY A 48 3.08 39.57 121.40
C GLY A 48 2.13 39.56 122.59
N ASP A 49 2.64 39.64 123.82
CA ASP A 49 1.86 39.46 125.08
C ASP A 49 0.63 40.38 125.25
N ASN A 50 0.49 41.43 124.45
CA ASN A 50 -0.60 42.42 124.51
C ASN A 50 -1.78 42.16 123.54
N GLY A 51 -1.75 41.05 122.78
CA GLY A 51 -2.83 40.68 121.87
C GLY A 51 -2.96 41.56 120.62
N LYS A 52 -4.04 41.34 119.85
CA LYS A 52 -4.33 42.06 118.61
C LYS A 52 -4.60 43.54 118.87
N THR A 53 -3.99 44.40 118.07
CA THR A 53 -4.31 45.83 118.04
C THR A 53 -4.59 46.26 116.61
N TYR A 54 -5.55 47.17 116.45
CA TYR A 54 -5.89 47.74 115.17
C TYR A 54 -5.49 49.22 115.15
N ASN A 55 -4.87 49.61 114.05
CA ASN A 55 -4.49 50.97 113.78
C ASN A 55 -5.36 51.48 112.63
N ILE A 56 -6.34 52.33 112.97
CA ILE A 56 -7.24 52.95 112.02
C ILE A 56 -6.73 54.36 111.75
N GLU A 57 -6.34 54.60 110.51
CA GLU A 57 -5.93 55.90 110.01
C GLU A 57 -6.97 56.42 109.03
N LEU A 58 -7.49 57.62 109.28
CA LEU A 58 -8.28 58.39 108.32
C LEU A 58 -7.43 59.58 107.89
N TYR A 59 -7.08 59.65 106.62
CA TYR A 59 -6.23 60.71 106.09
C TYR A 59 -6.75 61.21 104.76
N ASP A 60 -6.33 62.41 104.36
CA ASP A 60 -6.71 62.97 103.07
C ASP A 60 -5.61 62.73 102.03
N ALA A 61 -5.99 62.24 100.85
CA ALA A 61 -5.05 62.02 99.76
C ALA A 61 -4.48 63.33 99.21
N SER A 62 -5.28 64.40 99.20
CA SER A 62 -5.03 65.75 98.69
C SER A 62 -4.47 66.71 99.76
N HIS A 63 -4.77 66.49 101.04
CA HIS A 63 -4.31 67.35 102.14
C HIS A 63 -3.43 66.61 103.15
N VAL A 64 -2.11 66.71 102.97
CA VAL A 64 -1.09 65.94 103.70
C VAL A 64 -1.11 66.10 105.23
N ALA A 65 -1.61 67.22 105.75
CA ALA A 65 -1.67 67.47 107.19
C ALA A 65 -2.94 66.94 107.87
N PHE A 66 -3.91 66.44 107.11
CA PHE A 66 -5.12 65.83 107.66
C PHE A 66 -4.90 64.34 107.86
N VAL A 67 -4.49 63.98 109.08
CA VAL A 67 -4.30 62.59 109.49
C VAL A 67 -4.88 62.44 110.89
N HIS A 68 -5.85 61.55 111.00
CA HIS A 68 -6.48 61.17 112.25
C HIS A 68 -6.24 59.70 112.47
N ARG A 69 -5.75 59.33 113.66
CA ARG A 69 -5.36 57.96 113.95
C ARG A 69 -5.97 57.51 115.25
N LEU A 70 -6.60 56.35 115.23
CA LEU A 70 -7.02 55.64 116.41
C LEU A 70 -6.30 54.29 116.46
N LYS A 71 -5.39 54.16 117.43
CA LYS A 71 -4.90 52.85 117.85
C LYS A 71 -5.87 52.32 118.89
N PHE A 72 -6.45 51.16 118.63
CA PHE A 72 -7.39 50.54 119.55
C PHE A 72 -7.06 49.06 119.76
N SER A 73 -6.77 48.74 121.02
CA SER A 73 -6.58 47.39 121.54
C SER A 73 -7.91 46.80 122.02
N ARG A 74 -7.92 45.49 122.31
CA ARG A 74 -9.10 44.82 122.87
C ARG A 74 -9.56 45.45 124.19
N ALA A 75 -8.63 45.90 125.03
CA ALA A 75 -8.94 46.57 126.30
C ALA A 75 -9.61 47.93 126.09
N GLU A 76 -9.12 48.71 125.12
CA GLU A 76 -9.70 50.02 124.77
C GLU A 76 -11.08 49.88 124.12
N TYR A 77 -11.27 48.83 123.31
CA TYR A 77 -12.58 48.50 122.77
C TYR A 77 -13.61 48.20 123.86
N GLU A 78 -13.28 47.41 124.90
CA GLU A 78 -14.22 47.15 126.01
C GLU A 78 -14.51 48.40 126.85
N ARG A 79 -13.61 49.39 126.84
CA ARG A 79 -13.90 50.73 127.40
C ARG A 79 -14.90 51.48 126.51
N LEU A 80 -14.61 51.58 125.21
CA LEU A 80 -15.48 52.23 124.21
C LEU A 80 -16.90 51.63 124.22
N ARG A 81 -17.00 50.30 124.29
CA ARG A 81 -18.25 49.55 124.33
C ARG A 81 -19.11 49.89 125.54
N ARG A 82 -18.49 50.07 126.72
CA ARG A 82 -19.19 50.48 127.95
C ARG A 82 -19.66 51.93 127.87
N GLU A 83 -18.87 52.81 127.28
CA GLU A 83 -19.17 54.24 127.13
C GLU A 83 -20.32 54.48 126.14
N GLN A 84 -20.37 53.75 125.02
CA GLN A 84 -21.29 54.01 123.92
C GLN A 84 -22.64 53.27 123.98
N LYS A 85 -22.95 52.55 125.08
CA LYS A 85 -24.22 51.82 125.34
C LYS A 85 -25.00 51.47 124.06
N GLY A 86 -24.47 50.55 123.24
CA GLY A 86 -25.12 50.21 121.97
C GLY A 86 -24.25 49.55 120.89
N ILE A 87 -22.92 49.46 121.07
CA ILE A 87 -22.07 48.73 120.10
C ILE A 87 -22.38 47.23 120.20
N LEU A 88 -23.07 46.70 119.19
CA LEU A 88 -23.40 45.27 119.05
C LEU A 88 -22.27 44.45 118.42
N ALA A 89 -21.37 45.11 117.70
CA ALA A 89 -20.25 44.48 117.00
C ALA A 89 -19.12 44.08 117.94
N SER A 90 -18.57 42.88 117.81
CA SER A 90 -17.38 42.41 118.53
C SER A 90 -16.09 43.10 118.04
N PHE A 91 -15.02 43.03 118.85
CA PHE A 91 -13.71 43.61 118.53
C PHE A 91 -13.19 43.22 117.13
N ASP A 92 -13.24 41.93 116.79
CA ASP A 92 -12.77 41.41 115.49
C ASP A 92 -13.70 41.81 114.31
N GLN A 93 -14.92 42.27 114.58
CA GLN A 93 -15.86 42.72 113.54
C GLN A 93 -15.68 44.19 113.15
N ILE A 94 -14.96 44.99 113.94
CA ILE A 94 -14.79 46.43 113.67
C ILE A 94 -14.17 46.69 112.30
N PRO A 95 -13.03 46.08 111.90
CA PRO A 95 -12.46 46.28 110.57
C PRO A 95 -13.46 45.96 109.47
N LYS A 96 -14.18 44.84 109.60
CA LYS A 96 -15.16 44.38 108.61
C LYS A 96 -16.29 45.39 108.44
N ILE A 97 -16.86 45.88 109.54
CA ILE A 97 -17.93 46.89 109.51
C ILE A 97 -17.45 48.18 108.86
N LEU A 98 -16.24 48.64 109.19
CA LEU A 98 -15.69 49.84 108.57
C LEU A 98 -15.46 49.68 107.07
N ILE A 99 -14.92 48.54 106.63
CA ILE A 99 -14.64 48.24 105.22
C ILE A 99 -15.94 48.11 104.40
N GLU A 100 -16.95 47.41 104.93
CA GLU A 100 -18.23 47.23 104.25
C GLU A 100 -18.96 48.56 104.03
N ASN A 101 -18.82 49.50 104.97
CA ASN A 101 -19.51 50.78 104.93
C ASN A 101 -18.67 51.91 104.33
N SER A 102 -17.35 51.72 104.11
CA SER A 102 -16.47 52.79 103.62
C SER A 102 -16.68 53.16 102.15
N LYS A 103 -17.31 52.28 101.35
CA LYS A 103 -17.65 52.53 99.94
C LYS A 103 -19.15 52.74 99.71
N ALA A 104 -19.95 52.70 100.77
CA ALA A 104 -21.38 52.81 100.68
C ALA A 104 -21.77 54.28 100.52
N THR A 105 -22.19 54.66 99.32
CA THR A 105 -22.81 55.98 99.08
C THR A 105 -24.24 55.98 99.63
N ARG A 106 -24.75 57.14 100.01
CA ARG A 106 -26.11 57.29 100.57
C ARG A 106 -27.21 56.86 99.59
N SER A 107 -26.92 56.76 98.29
CA SER A 107 -27.88 56.32 97.26
C SER A 107 -28.03 54.80 97.20
N ASP A 108 -27.01 54.04 97.59
CA ASP A 108 -26.91 52.62 97.23
C ASP A 108 -27.23 51.70 98.42
N THR A 109 -27.11 52.20 99.65
CA THR A 109 -27.48 51.43 100.84
C THR A 109 -28.03 52.32 101.96
N ASN A 110 -28.78 51.70 102.87
CA ASN A 110 -29.27 52.36 104.09
C ASN A 110 -28.16 52.55 105.15
N GLN A 111 -26.87 52.30 104.82
CA GLN A 111 -25.75 52.42 105.76
C GLN A 111 -24.58 53.16 105.13
N TRP A 112 -23.94 54.08 105.84
CA TRP A 112 -22.73 54.75 105.34
C TRP A 112 -21.87 55.27 106.49
N VAL A 113 -20.65 55.68 106.16
CA VAL A 113 -19.73 56.34 107.11
C VAL A 113 -20.00 57.85 107.11
N GLU A 114 -20.38 58.41 108.25
CA GLU A 114 -20.37 59.85 108.51
C GLU A 114 -19.10 60.23 109.27
N CYS A 115 -18.33 61.18 108.73
CA CYS A 115 -17.20 61.77 109.44
C CYS A 115 -17.60 63.17 109.88
N THR A 116 -17.58 63.43 111.18
CA THR A 116 -17.80 64.76 111.76
C THR A 116 -16.46 65.29 112.26
N PHE A 117 -16.03 66.45 111.76
CA PHE A 117 -14.80 67.06 112.24
C PHE A 117 -15.07 68.03 113.39
N ASN A 118 -14.25 67.95 114.44
CA ASN A 118 -14.23 68.88 115.55
C ASN A 118 -12.78 69.28 115.86
N ALA A 119 -12.48 70.58 115.78
CA ALA A 119 -11.12 71.10 115.97
C ALA A 119 -10.49 70.70 117.33
N ASP A 120 -11.31 70.58 118.39
CA ASP A 120 -10.83 70.30 119.75
C ASP A 120 -10.84 68.81 120.09
N ARG A 121 -11.66 68.01 119.40
CA ARG A 121 -11.91 66.59 119.75
C ARG A 121 -11.43 65.60 118.69
N GLY A 122 -10.94 66.07 117.55
CA GLY A 122 -10.54 65.23 116.43
C GLY A 122 -11.68 64.90 115.47
N CYS A 123 -11.53 63.82 114.71
CA CYS A 123 -12.52 63.38 113.74
C CYS A 123 -13.38 62.28 114.34
N GLU A 124 -14.67 62.52 114.50
CA GLU A 124 -15.63 61.49 114.89
C GLU A 124 -16.11 60.73 113.65
N MET A 125 -15.71 59.47 113.53
CA MET A 125 -16.16 58.57 112.48
C MET A 125 -17.31 57.71 112.99
N ARG A 126 -18.45 57.75 112.28
CA ARG A 126 -19.67 57.04 112.64
C ARG A 126 -20.16 56.18 111.50
N VAL A 127 -20.53 54.95 111.77
CA VAL A 127 -21.30 54.11 110.84
C VAL A 127 -22.77 54.31 111.16
N VAL A 128 -23.48 54.97 110.26
CA VAL A 128 -24.88 55.35 110.44
C VAL A 128 -25.76 54.49 109.55
N ARG A 129 -26.82 53.93 110.11
CA ARG A 129 -27.92 53.28 109.39
C ARG A 129 -29.15 54.20 109.38
N GLU A 130 -29.66 54.55 108.20
CA GLU A 130 -30.91 55.30 108.03
C GLU A 130 -32.06 54.30 107.87
N GLY A 131 -32.90 54.19 108.89
CA GLY A 131 -34.17 53.48 108.80
C GLY A 131 -35.31 54.42 108.40
N ASN A 132 -36.48 53.86 108.05
CA ASN A 132 -37.65 54.61 107.56
C ASN A 132 -38.14 55.75 108.49
N ILE A 133 -37.79 55.71 109.79
CA ILE A 133 -38.31 56.65 110.80
C ILE A 133 -37.19 57.30 111.63
N ARG A 134 -36.01 56.65 111.76
CA ARG A 134 -34.89 57.15 112.59
C ARG A 134 -33.53 56.73 112.04
N LYS A 135 -32.54 57.59 112.25
CA LYS A 135 -31.11 57.25 112.09
C LYS A 135 -30.61 56.56 113.34
N SER A 136 -29.97 55.40 113.17
CA SER A 136 -29.26 54.69 114.25
C SER A 136 -27.76 54.68 113.97
N CYS A 137 -26.95 54.92 115.01
CA CYS A 137 -25.50 54.80 114.93
C CYS A 137 -25.11 53.39 115.36
N GLU A 138 -24.44 52.63 114.50
CA GLU A 138 -23.99 51.26 114.81
C GLU A 138 -22.61 51.22 115.45
N LEU A 139 -21.77 52.19 115.09
CA LEU A 139 -20.41 52.34 115.59
C LEU A 139 -20.06 53.82 115.57
N SER A 140 -19.63 54.38 116.69
CA SER A 140 -18.99 55.69 116.73
C SER A 140 -17.56 55.53 117.24
N MET A 141 -16.61 56.26 116.69
CA MET A 141 -15.28 56.34 117.23
C MET A 141 -14.68 57.70 116.99
N THR A 142 -13.90 58.18 117.96
CA THR A 142 -13.19 59.44 117.84
C THR A 142 -11.74 59.15 117.49
N LEU A 143 -11.32 59.61 116.32
CA LEU A 143 -9.93 59.55 115.87
C LEU A 143 -9.26 60.88 116.21
N PRO A 144 -8.36 60.92 117.21
CA PRO A 144 -7.60 62.12 117.51
C PRO A 144 -6.76 62.54 116.31
N ALA A 145 -6.52 63.85 116.17
CA ALA A 145 -5.50 64.33 115.24
C ALA A 145 -4.15 63.77 115.67
N VAL A 146 -3.36 63.29 114.72
CA VAL A 146 -2.01 62.81 115.02
C VAL A 146 -1.15 63.95 115.55
N THR A 147 -0.21 63.63 116.42
CA THR A 147 0.81 64.58 116.86
C THR A 147 1.74 64.96 115.69
N HIS A 148 2.51 66.05 115.84
CA HIS A 148 3.47 66.46 114.81
C HIS A 148 4.48 65.37 114.48
N GLU A 149 4.97 64.63 115.49
CA GLU A 149 5.91 63.53 115.29
C GLU A 149 5.28 62.36 114.52
N GLU A 150 4.05 61.98 114.86
CA GLU A 150 3.31 60.94 114.15
C GLU A 150 2.96 61.34 112.71
N LEU A 151 2.68 62.62 112.47
CA LEU A 151 2.48 63.16 111.12
C LEU A 151 3.75 63.03 110.29
N VAL A 152 4.90 63.41 110.84
CA VAL A 152 6.21 63.27 110.16
C VAL A 152 6.51 61.81 109.86
N GLN A 153 6.22 60.88 110.78
CA GLN A 153 6.38 59.44 110.55
C GLN A 153 5.44 58.94 109.44
N HIS A 154 4.18 59.35 109.44
CA HIS A 154 3.21 58.98 108.41
C HIS A 154 3.65 59.48 107.02
N LEU A 155 4.06 60.75 106.92
CA LEU A 155 4.51 61.35 105.67
C LEU A 155 5.82 60.73 105.16
N THR A 156 6.77 60.45 106.05
CA THR A 156 8.01 59.73 105.70
C THR A 156 7.72 58.35 105.13
N ALA A 157 6.88 57.55 105.82
CA ALA A 157 6.49 56.22 105.34
C ALA A 157 5.75 56.27 103.99
N ARG A 158 4.87 57.26 103.80
CA ARG A 158 4.15 57.47 102.54
C ARG A 158 5.11 57.86 101.41
N TYR A 159 6.05 58.77 101.67
CA TYR A 159 7.09 59.16 100.71
C TYR A 159 7.96 57.96 100.29
N GLU A 160 8.43 57.16 101.23
CA GLU A 160 9.25 55.98 100.94
C GLU A 160 8.50 54.93 100.13
N ALA A 161 7.22 54.70 100.42
CA ALA A 161 6.38 53.78 99.64
C ALA A 161 6.20 54.28 98.20
N VAL A 162 5.88 55.55 98.01
CA VAL A 162 5.74 56.17 96.69
C VAL A 162 7.06 56.17 95.93
N SER A 163 8.18 56.47 96.59
CA SER A 163 9.52 56.48 95.98
C SER A 163 9.95 55.09 95.50
N ARG A 164 9.67 54.04 96.29
CA ARG A 164 9.89 52.64 95.86
C ARG A 164 9.03 52.28 94.65
N SER A 165 7.74 52.59 94.70
CA SER A 165 6.83 52.37 93.57
C SER A 165 7.29 53.10 92.31
N TYR A 166 7.72 54.36 92.43
CA TYR A 166 8.24 55.14 91.32
C TYR A 166 9.49 54.50 90.70
N LYS A 167 10.45 54.06 91.52
CA LYS A 167 11.66 53.37 91.04
C LYS A 167 11.32 52.07 90.30
N GLN A 168 10.36 51.30 90.82
CA GLN A 168 9.89 50.07 90.20
C GLN A 168 9.24 50.36 88.84
N VAL A 169 8.27 51.27 88.78
CA VAL A 169 7.60 51.66 87.52
C VAL A 169 8.61 52.20 86.50
N LYS A 170 9.58 53.00 86.94
CA LYS A 170 10.66 53.49 86.07
C LYS A 170 11.49 52.36 85.48
N SER A 171 11.83 51.34 86.27
CA SER A 171 12.58 50.16 85.79
C SER A 171 11.78 49.31 84.81
N GLN A 172 10.46 49.17 85.03
CA GLN A 172 9.57 48.47 84.12
C GLN A 172 9.45 49.22 82.80
N ASN A 173 9.32 50.56 82.84
CA ASN A 173 9.21 51.38 81.64
C ASN A 173 10.48 51.29 80.78
N LEU A 174 11.66 51.32 81.41
CA LEU A 174 12.94 51.08 80.71
C LEU A 174 13.04 49.69 80.07
N THR A 175 12.38 48.68 80.65
CA THR A 175 12.37 47.32 80.08
C THR A 175 11.45 47.27 78.86
N LEU A 176 10.25 47.83 78.97
CA LEU A 176 9.29 47.94 77.87
C LEU A 176 9.86 48.75 76.69
N GLU A 177 10.61 49.82 76.95
CA GLU A 177 11.28 50.60 75.89
C GLU A 177 12.31 49.76 75.11
N ARG A 178 13.06 48.88 75.79
CA ARG A 178 13.99 47.96 75.13
C ARG A 178 13.25 46.93 74.29
N GLU A 179 12.24 46.29 74.86
CA GLU A 179 11.41 45.30 74.16
C GLU A 179 10.73 45.91 72.93
N HIS A 180 10.18 47.12 73.04
CA HIS A 180 9.60 47.84 71.91
C HIS A 180 10.63 48.11 70.81
N LYS A 181 11.85 48.50 71.17
CA LYS A 181 12.95 48.72 70.22
C LYS A 181 13.35 47.42 69.50
N ASP A 182 13.38 46.30 70.21
CA ASP A 182 13.73 45.00 69.64
C ASP A 182 12.62 44.46 68.73
N CYS A 183 11.35 44.57 69.14
CA CYS A 183 10.19 44.26 68.29
C CYS A 183 10.19 45.10 67.01
N LYS A 184 10.54 46.40 67.09
CA LYS A 184 10.64 47.27 65.91
C LYS A 184 11.71 46.78 64.92
N LYS A 185 12.87 46.36 65.42
CA LYS A 185 13.92 45.78 64.56
C LYS A 185 13.48 44.46 63.92
N GLN A 186 12.83 43.59 64.68
CA GLN A 186 12.28 42.34 64.15
C GLN A 186 11.24 42.58 63.06
N LEU A 187 10.34 43.54 63.27
CA LEU A 187 9.34 43.92 62.28
C LEU A 187 9.99 44.43 60.99
N GLN A 188 11.02 45.27 61.10
CA GLN A 188 11.75 45.77 59.94
C GLN A 188 12.45 44.63 59.17
N SER A 189 13.15 43.73 59.87
CA SER A 189 13.80 42.57 59.24
C SER A 189 12.79 41.62 58.59
N SER A 190 11.62 41.41 59.22
CA SER A 190 10.54 40.63 58.62
C SER A 190 9.96 41.31 57.39
N SER A 191 9.80 42.64 57.40
CA SER A 191 9.32 43.40 56.24
C SER A 191 10.27 43.28 55.06
N GLU A 192 11.58 43.37 55.29
CA GLU A 192 12.61 43.20 54.24
C GLU A 192 12.57 41.78 53.66
N THR A 193 12.37 40.78 54.51
CA THR A 193 12.23 39.38 54.09
C THR A 193 10.98 39.16 53.22
N ILE A 194 9.85 39.75 53.61
CA ILE A 194 8.60 39.69 52.83
C ILE A 194 8.78 40.33 51.44
N ALA A 195 9.44 41.48 51.37
CA ALA A 195 9.72 42.14 50.08
C ALA A 195 10.56 41.23 49.16
N LEU A 196 11.66 40.65 49.68
CA LEU A 196 12.51 39.73 48.91
C LEU A 196 11.76 38.49 48.41
N LEU A 197 10.89 37.91 49.24
CA LEU A 197 10.09 36.75 48.86
C LEU A 197 9.02 37.11 47.80
N THR A 198 8.46 38.32 47.88
CA THR A 198 7.49 38.81 46.90
C THR A 198 8.14 38.95 45.52
N ASP A 199 9.34 39.53 45.45
CA ASP A 199 10.10 39.66 44.18
C ASP A 199 10.41 38.28 43.56
N LYS A 200 10.84 37.32 44.38
CA LYS A 200 11.10 35.94 43.94
C LYS A 200 9.85 35.24 43.43
N LEU A 201 8.71 35.48 44.07
CA LEU A 201 7.42 34.92 43.65
C LEU A 201 7.01 35.48 42.28
N GLU A 202 7.17 36.79 42.07
CA GLU A 202 6.87 37.44 40.80
C GLU A 202 7.78 36.94 39.66
N GLU A 203 9.09 36.78 39.93
CA GLU A 203 10.03 36.19 38.96
C GLU A 203 9.63 34.75 38.59
N SER A 204 9.22 33.96 39.58
CA SER A 204 8.77 32.58 39.36
C SER A 204 7.48 32.52 38.56
N HIS A 205 6.53 33.42 38.80
CA HIS A 205 5.31 33.56 37.97
C HIS A 205 5.64 33.92 36.52
N LYS A 206 6.56 34.85 36.29
CA LYS A 206 7.00 35.21 34.93
C LYS A 206 7.66 34.03 34.20
N LYS A 207 8.42 33.19 34.91
CA LYS A 207 9.01 31.96 34.32
C LYS A 207 7.94 30.93 34.00
N LEU A 208 6.98 30.73 34.90
CA LEU A 208 5.89 29.78 34.73
C LEU A 208 5.03 30.16 33.52
N GLN A 209 4.65 31.44 33.38
CA GLN A 209 3.89 31.92 32.23
C GLN A 209 4.60 31.64 30.90
N LYS A 210 5.92 31.90 30.81
CA LYS A 210 6.69 31.62 29.59
C LYS A 210 6.70 30.13 29.23
N LEU A 211 6.79 29.25 30.22
CA LEU A 211 6.76 27.80 30.01
C LEU A 211 5.36 27.32 29.62
N GLU A 212 4.30 27.95 30.13
CA GLU A 212 2.93 27.68 29.70
C GLU A 212 2.73 28.08 28.23
N ASP A 213 3.18 29.27 27.85
CA ASP A 213 3.12 29.76 26.46
C ASP A 213 3.91 28.84 25.51
N GLU A 214 5.12 28.39 25.91
CA GLU A 214 5.94 27.45 25.14
C GLU A 214 5.26 26.08 25.00
N ASN A 215 4.62 25.56 26.04
CA ASN A 215 3.86 24.30 25.96
C ASN A 215 2.66 24.40 25.02
N VAL A 216 1.96 25.54 24.97
CA VAL A 216 0.87 25.76 24.00
C VAL A 216 1.41 25.68 22.57
N MET A 217 2.51 26.37 22.29
CA MET A 217 3.15 26.35 20.97
C MET A 217 3.60 24.94 20.55
N LEU A 218 4.20 24.17 21.47
CA LEU A 218 4.61 22.79 21.21
C LEU A 218 3.42 21.87 20.94
N LYS A 219 2.32 22.06 21.68
CA LYS A 219 1.09 21.29 21.46
C LYS A 219 0.46 21.56 20.10
N ASP A 220 0.49 22.81 19.64
CA ASP A 220 0.01 23.16 18.30
C ASP A 220 0.91 22.55 17.20
N ASP A 221 2.24 22.50 17.40
CA ASP A 221 3.19 21.84 16.50
C ASP A 221 2.98 20.31 16.44
N ASP A 222 2.74 19.66 17.58
CA ASP A 222 2.40 18.24 17.64
C ASP A 222 1.08 17.93 16.93
N ASN A 223 0.03 18.75 17.14
CA ASN A 223 -1.23 18.61 16.41
C ASN A 223 -1.03 18.76 14.89
N LEU A 224 -0.20 19.72 14.46
CA LEU A 224 0.11 19.91 13.04
C LEU A 224 0.83 18.68 12.46
N LYS A 225 1.81 18.13 13.18
CA LYS A 225 2.50 16.91 12.77
C LYS A 225 1.57 15.71 12.69
N GLU A 226 0.63 15.56 13.63
CA GLU A 226 -0.38 14.50 13.61
C GLU A 226 -1.25 14.59 12.35
N THR A 227 -1.74 15.79 12.01
CA THR A 227 -2.51 15.98 10.75
C THR A 227 -1.67 15.71 9.49
N HIS A 228 -0.36 15.96 9.53
CA HIS A 228 0.52 15.64 8.41
C HIS A 228 0.77 14.13 8.28
N ILE A 229 0.90 13.42 9.40
CA ILE A 229 0.99 11.96 9.42
C ILE A 229 -0.27 11.35 8.83
N ASP A 230 -1.46 11.79 9.26
CA ASP A 230 -2.74 11.30 8.73
C ASP A 230 -2.83 11.49 7.21
N THR A 231 -2.33 12.64 6.70
CA THR A 231 -2.29 12.94 5.27
C THR A 231 -1.36 11.99 4.52
N LEU A 232 -0.16 11.74 5.05
CA LEU A 232 0.81 10.82 4.45
C LEU A 232 0.32 9.37 4.49
N GLU A 233 -0.36 8.95 5.56
CA GLU A 233 -0.96 7.62 5.64
C GLU A 233 -2.04 7.41 4.57
N ALA A 234 -2.87 8.44 4.32
CA ALA A 234 -3.83 8.42 3.24
C ALA A 234 -3.14 8.34 1.85
N GLU A 235 -2.10 9.15 1.60
CA GLU A 235 -1.35 9.09 0.34
C GLU A 235 -0.68 7.72 0.12
N ILE A 236 -0.17 7.09 1.18
CA ILE A 236 0.40 5.74 1.11
C ILE A 236 -0.68 4.72 0.74
N ALA A 237 -1.88 4.82 1.31
CA ALA A 237 -2.99 3.93 0.98
C ALA A 237 -3.40 4.06 -0.49
N ASP A 238 -3.54 5.29 -0.99
CA ASP A 238 -3.87 5.57 -2.40
C ASP A 238 -2.78 5.02 -3.35
N LEU A 239 -1.49 5.21 -3.01
CA LEU A 239 -0.38 4.67 -3.80
C LEU A 239 -0.33 3.14 -3.78
N GLN A 240 -0.70 2.50 -2.68
CA GLN A 240 -0.79 1.04 -2.59
C GLN A 240 -1.88 0.49 -3.52
N GLU A 241 -3.03 1.15 -3.61
CA GLU A 241 -4.11 0.79 -4.54
C GLU A 241 -3.61 0.84 -6.00
N VAL A 242 -2.95 1.93 -6.40
CA VAL A 242 -2.36 2.08 -7.74
C VAL A 242 -1.33 0.97 -8.03
N VAL A 243 -0.50 0.62 -7.07
CA VAL A 243 0.51 -0.46 -7.22
C VAL A 243 -0.18 -1.81 -7.44
N ASP A 244 -1.26 -2.09 -6.74
CA ASP A 244 -1.99 -3.35 -6.89
C ASP A 244 -2.74 -3.43 -8.23
N GLU A 245 -3.32 -2.33 -8.70
CA GLU A 245 -3.88 -2.24 -10.07
C GLU A 245 -2.81 -2.48 -11.15
N GLN A 246 -1.62 -1.91 -10.96
CA GLN A 246 -0.49 -2.11 -11.88
C GLN A 246 -0.02 -3.57 -11.88
N LYS A 247 0.06 -4.23 -10.72
CA LYS A 247 0.40 -5.67 -10.64
C LYS A 247 -0.60 -6.51 -11.42
N GLN A 248 -1.91 -6.27 -11.23
CA GLN A 248 -2.95 -7.00 -11.97
C GLN A 248 -2.83 -6.79 -13.48
N THR A 249 -2.52 -5.55 -13.91
CA THR A 249 -2.30 -5.24 -15.32
C THR A 249 -1.09 -5.97 -15.90
N ILE A 250 0.01 -6.03 -15.16
CA ILE A 250 1.22 -6.77 -15.56
C ILE A 250 0.93 -8.26 -15.68
N GLU A 251 0.20 -8.86 -14.72
CA GLU A 251 -0.18 -10.27 -14.77
C GLU A 251 -1.05 -10.60 -16.00
N ARG A 252 -2.00 -9.71 -16.34
CA ARG A 252 -2.83 -9.85 -17.54
C ARG A 252 -1.98 -9.81 -18.82
N ILE A 253 -1.08 -8.82 -18.93
CA ILE A 253 -0.18 -8.70 -20.09
C ILE A 253 0.75 -9.92 -20.19
N ALA A 254 1.27 -10.41 -19.07
CA ALA A 254 2.14 -11.59 -19.06
C ALA A 254 1.41 -12.85 -19.56
N LYS A 255 0.12 -13.01 -19.21
CA LYS A 255 -0.72 -14.09 -19.72
C LYS A 255 -0.96 -13.95 -21.23
N GLU A 256 -1.38 -12.76 -21.68
CA GLU A 256 -1.60 -12.48 -23.11
C GLU A 256 -0.33 -12.74 -23.94
N ALA A 257 0.84 -12.32 -23.46
CA ALA A 257 2.11 -12.57 -24.14
C ALA A 257 2.44 -14.07 -24.25
N LYS A 258 2.14 -14.85 -23.20
CA LYS A 258 2.34 -16.31 -23.22
C LYS A 258 1.39 -16.99 -24.21
N ASP A 259 0.13 -16.58 -24.25
CA ASP A 259 -0.87 -17.13 -25.17
C ASP A 259 -0.47 -16.84 -26.63
N LEU A 260 -0.03 -15.61 -26.93
CA LEU A 260 0.50 -15.23 -28.25
C LEU A 260 1.76 -16.00 -28.65
N ASP A 261 2.69 -16.26 -27.72
CA ASP A 261 3.89 -17.07 -28.00
C ASP A 261 3.52 -18.51 -28.38
N THR A 262 2.52 -19.10 -27.70
CA THR A 262 2.02 -20.43 -28.06
C THR A 262 1.34 -20.46 -29.42
N GLU A 263 0.56 -19.43 -29.76
CA GLU A 263 -0.08 -19.28 -31.07
C GLU A 263 0.96 -19.10 -32.18
N LEU A 264 1.95 -18.23 -31.97
CA LEU A 264 3.04 -18.01 -32.92
C LEU A 264 3.85 -19.29 -33.16
N SER A 265 4.14 -20.06 -32.10
CA SER A 265 4.85 -21.34 -32.24
C SER A 265 4.05 -22.35 -33.08
N ALA A 266 2.73 -22.40 -32.91
CA ALA A 266 1.86 -23.27 -33.70
C ALA A 266 1.86 -22.85 -35.18
N GLU A 267 1.72 -21.55 -35.46
CA GLU A 267 1.74 -21.01 -36.83
C GLU A 267 3.10 -21.23 -37.53
N ILE A 268 4.22 -21.12 -36.79
CA ILE A 268 5.55 -21.46 -37.31
C ILE A 268 5.63 -22.93 -37.73
N ASP A 269 5.08 -23.83 -36.94
CA ASP A 269 5.09 -25.26 -37.26
C ASP A 269 4.17 -25.61 -38.44
N ASP A 270 3.01 -24.96 -38.54
CA ASP A 270 2.13 -25.10 -39.71
C ASP A 270 2.79 -24.55 -40.99
N ARG A 271 3.50 -23.42 -40.90
CA ARG A 271 4.29 -22.90 -42.04
C ARG A 271 5.36 -23.90 -42.49
N LYS A 272 6.12 -24.51 -41.56
CA LYS A 272 7.14 -25.52 -41.90
C LYS A 272 6.52 -26.73 -42.60
N ARG A 273 5.33 -27.16 -42.19
CA ARG A 273 4.59 -28.24 -42.87
C ARG A 273 4.22 -27.83 -44.28
N MET A 274 3.70 -26.62 -44.45
CA MET A 274 3.34 -26.09 -45.77
C MET A 274 4.56 -25.98 -46.69
N GLU A 275 5.71 -25.50 -46.18
CA GLU A 275 6.98 -25.46 -46.92
C GLU A 275 7.43 -26.86 -47.37
N ALA A 276 7.33 -27.86 -46.49
CA ALA A 276 7.66 -29.26 -46.85
C ALA A 276 6.73 -29.82 -47.94
N ASP A 277 5.44 -29.50 -47.88
CA ASP A 277 4.47 -29.88 -48.91
C ASP A 277 4.76 -29.20 -50.26
N TYR A 278 5.15 -27.91 -50.23
CA TYR A 278 5.59 -27.20 -51.44
C TYR A 278 6.84 -27.85 -52.06
N GLU A 279 7.85 -28.18 -51.27
CA GLU A 279 9.05 -28.88 -51.77
C GLU A 279 8.70 -30.24 -52.39
N ALA A 280 7.79 -31.00 -51.76
CA ALA A 280 7.32 -32.28 -52.29
C ALA A 280 6.56 -32.11 -53.62
N LEU A 281 5.70 -31.10 -53.71
CA LEU A 281 4.99 -30.77 -54.95
C LEU A 281 5.95 -30.36 -56.06
N GLU A 282 6.97 -29.56 -55.76
CA GLU A 282 7.99 -29.13 -56.72
C GLU A 282 8.78 -30.34 -57.27
N ARG A 283 9.19 -31.28 -56.40
CA ARG A 283 9.81 -32.54 -56.84
C ARG A 283 8.89 -33.33 -57.77
N THR A 284 7.61 -33.45 -57.41
CA THR A 284 6.60 -34.16 -58.22
C THR A 284 6.45 -33.50 -59.60
N LEU A 285 6.42 -32.16 -59.65
CA LEU A 285 6.31 -31.41 -60.89
C LEU A 285 7.56 -31.60 -61.78
N GLN A 286 8.75 -31.60 -61.20
CA GLN A 286 9.99 -31.91 -61.92
C GLN A 286 9.98 -33.32 -62.50
N GLU A 287 9.52 -34.33 -61.74
CA GLU A 287 9.37 -35.70 -62.24
C GLU A 287 8.38 -35.80 -63.40
N VAL A 288 7.22 -35.15 -63.29
CA VAL A 288 6.21 -35.10 -64.36
C VAL A 288 6.79 -34.42 -65.60
N ALA A 289 7.50 -33.31 -65.43
CA ALA A 289 8.16 -32.62 -66.54
C ALA A 289 9.21 -33.52 -67.24
N GLN A 290 10.00 -34.27 -66.47
CA GLN A 290 10.95 -35.24 -67.04
C GLN A 290 10.24 -36.38 -67.78
N LYS A 291 9.16 -36.94 -67.20
CA LYS A 291 8.32 -37.94 -67.87
C LYS A 291 7.73 -37.39 -69.18
N GLY A 292 7.29 -36.13 -69.18
CA GLY A 292 6.83 -35.41 -70.38
C GLY A 292 7.89 -35.37 -71.47
N LYS A 293 9.12 -34.91 -71.15
CA LYS A 293 10.25 -34.89 -72.09
C LYS A 293 10.59 -36.28 -72.66
N ARG A 294 10.53 -37.34 -71.84
CA ARG A 294 10.76 -38.72 -72.30
C ARG A 294 9.68 -39.20 -73.27
N ARG A 295 8.41 -38.94 -72.94
CA ARG A 295 7.27 -39.27 -73.84
C ARG A 295 7.36 -38.51 -75.16
N GLU A 296 7.74 -37.24 -75.13
CA GLU A 296 7.92 -36.43 -76.33
C GLU A 296 9.00 -37.03 -77.25
N LYS A 297 10.15 -37.46 -76.70
CA LYS A 297 11.17 -38.19 -77.46
C LYS A 297 10.62 -39.49 -78.06
N GLN A 298 9.92 -40.30 -77.28
CA GLN A 298 9.28 -41.52 -77.77
C GLN A 298 8.30 -41.24 -78.92
N VAL A 299 7.51 -40.16 -78.84
CA VAL A 299 6.60 -39.78 -79.91
C VAL A 299 7.37 -39.41 -81.19
N ILE A 300 8.49 -38.70 -81.07
CA ILE A 300 9.35 -38.37 -82.22
C ILE A 300 9.93 -39.64 -82.85
N GLU A 301 10.47 -40.55 -82.04
CA GLU A 301 11.03 -41.85 -82.49
C GLU A 301 9.97 -42.70 -83.20
N LEU A 302 8.80 -42.90 -82.56
CA LEU A 302 7.70 -43.66 -83.16
C LEU A 302 7.18 -43.00 -84.45
N ARG A 303 7.16 -41.66 -84.54
CA ARG A 303 6.77 -40.98 -85.79
C ARG A 303 7.78 -41.22 -86.91
N GLN A 304 9.07 -41.27 -86.58
CA GLN A 304 10.11 -41.58 -87.56
C GLN A 304 9.98 -43.03 -88.05
N GLU A 305 9.86 -43.99 -87.13
CA GLU A 305 9.64 -45.40 -87.46
C GLU A 305 8.39 -45.61 -88.32
N ASN A 306 7.28 -44.94 -87.98
CA ASN A 306 6.05 -45.01 -88.77
C ASN A 306 6.22 -44.37 -90.16
N GLY A 307 7.09 -43.36 -90.29
CA GLY A 307 7.47 -42.78 -91.58
C GLY A 307 8.30 -43.75 -92.44
N GLU A 308 9.25 -44.45 -91.84
CA GLU A 308 10.07 -45.48 -92.48
C GLU A 308 9.20 -46.66 -92.95
N LEU A 309 8.33 -47.18 -92.08
CA LEU A 309 7.37 -48.24 -92.43
C LEU A 309 6.42 -47.82 -93.55
N LYS A 310 5.98 -46.56 -93.56
CA LYS A 310 5.12 -46.05 -94.63
C LYS A 310 5.86 -46.00 -95.97
N HIS A 311 7.13 -45.63 -95.96
CA HIS A 311 7.98 -45.67 -97.15
C HIS A 311 8.13 -47.10 -97.68
N GLU A 312 8.42 -48.07 -96.80
CA GLU A 312 8.52 -49.49 -97.15
C GLU A 312 7.20 -50.03 -97.74
N ILE A 313 6.05 -49.64 -97.17
CA ILE A 313 4.73 -50.00 -97.73
C ILE A 313 4.54 -49.41 -99.13
N ASP A 314 4.94 -48.16 -99.36
CA ASP A 314 4.80 -47.52 -100.67
C ASP A 314 5.76 -48.14 -101.70
N GLU A 315 6.96 -48.54 -101.31
CA GLU A 315 7.90 -49.33 -102.13
C GLU A 315 7.30 -50.68 -102.50
N LEU A 316 6.79 -51.44 -101.52
CA LEU A 316 6.15 -52.74 -101.76
C LEU A 316 4.92 -52.62 -102.65
N LYS A 317 4.11 -51.56 -102.50
CA LYS A 317 2.99 -51.28 -103.42
C LYS A 317 3.47 -51.00 -104.83
N HIS A 318 4.55 -50.24 -105.00
CA HIS A 318 5.12 -49.97 -106.30
C HIS A 318 5.65 -51.26 -106.95
N GLU A 319 6.40 -52.07 -106.20
CA GLU A 319 6.85 -53.39 -106.66
C GLU A 319 5.68 -54.29 -107.04
N ASN A 320 4.62 -54.33 -106.23
CA ASN A 320 3.43 -55.12 -106.56
C ASN A 320 2.74 -54.61 -107.83
N SER A 321 2.61 -53.29 -108.02
CA SER A 321 2.08 -52.71 -109.26
C SER A 321 2.92 -53.08 -110.48
N VAL A 322 4.25 -53.06 -110.37
CA VAL A 322 5.16 -53.50 -111.45
C VAL A 322 5.01 -54.99 -111.72
N LEU A 323 4.83 -55.81 -110.68
CA LEU A 323 4.58 -57.24 -110.83
C LEU A 323 3.20 -57.53 -111.44
N GLU A 324 2.17 -56.77 -111.09
CA GLU A 324 0.84 -56.84 -111.70
C GLU A 324 0.91 -56.49 -113.20
N GLU A 325 1.55 -55.38 -113.56
CA GLU A 325 1.78 -55.00 -114.98
C GLU A 325 2.53 -56.11 -115.74
N ARG A 326 3.55 -56.69 -115.11
CA ARG A 326 4.32 -57.79 -115.71
C ARG A 326 3.51 -59.08 -115.82
N PHE A 327 2.65 -59.37 -114.85
CA PHE A 327 1.73 -60.50 -114.88
C PHE A 327 0.71 -60.35 -116.01
N GLU A 328 0.14 -59.15 -116.18
CA GLU A 328 -0.74 -58.82 -117.31
C GLU A 328 -0.02 -58.96 -118.65
N GLU A 329 1.21 -58.45 -118.78
CA GLU A 329 2.02 -58.59 -120.00
C GLU A 329 2.28 -60.06 -120.34
N VAL A 330 2.66 -60.87 -119.35
CA VAL A 330 2.88 -62.32 -119.53
C VAL A 330 1.57 -63.02 -119.91
N THR A 331 0.46 -62.68 -119.25
CA THR A 331 -0.87 -63.25 -119.54
C THR A 331 -1.31 -62.93 -120.97
N ALA A 332 -1.11 -61.70 -121.42
CA ALA A 332 -1.40 -61.29 -122.80
C ALA A 332 -0.55 -62.05 -123.82
N LYS A 333 0.75 -62.22 -123.56
CA LYS A 333 1.63 -63.05 -124.41
C LYS A 333 1.20 -64.51 -124.44
N LEU A 334 0.70 -65.04 -123.32
CA LEU A 334 0.24 -66.42 -123.21
C LEU A 334 -1.02 -66.63 -124.05
N LEU A 335 -2.00 -65.72 -123.97
CA LEU A 335 -3.17 -65.67 -124.85
C LEU A 335 -2.79 -65.58 -126.34
N GLU A 336 -1.80 -64.74 -126.69
CA GLU A 336 -1.30 -64.63 -128.06
C GLU A 336 -0.65 -65.94 -128.53
N TYR A 337 0.06 -66.65 -127.65
CA TYR A 337 0.64 -67.95 -127.95
C TYR A 337 -0.42 -69.04 -128.10
N ASP A 338 -1.42 -69.10 -127.21
CA ASP A 338 -2.55 -70.04 -127.33
C ASP A 338 -3.29 -69.83 -128.65
N GLN A 339 -3.56 -68.57 -129.04
CA GLN A 339 -4.18 -68.25 -130.33
C GLN A 339 -3.32 -68.73 -131.53
N LYS A 340 -2.00 -68.56 -131.45
CA LYS A 340 -1.08 -69.08 -132.49
C LYS A 340 -1.06 -70.60 -132.52
N LEU A 341 -1.29 -71.25 -131.38
CA LEU A 341 -1.33 -72.70 -131.25
C LEU A 341 -2.59 -73.24 -131.92
N ASP A 342 -3.76 -72.66 -131.62
CA ASP A 342 -5.03 -72.94 -132.30
C ASP A 342 -4.91 -72.75 -133.82
N ASP A 343 -4.33 -71.64 -134.28
CA ASP A 343 -4.09 -71.37 -135.72
C ASP A 343 -3.19 -72.44 -136.38
N THR A 344 -2.27 -73.05 -135.62
CA THR A 344 -1.41 -74.12 -136.12
C THR A 344 -2.09 -75.49 -136.09
N GLU A 345 -2.95 -75.75 -135.11
CA GLU A 345 -3.80 -76.95 -135.06
C GLU A 345 -4.80 -76.94 -136.21
N ASP A 346 -5.49 -75.82 -136.47
CA ASP A 346 -6.39 -75.66 -137.62
C ASP A 346 -5.68 -75.90 -138.97
N LYS A 347 -4.43 -75.42 -139.10
CA LYS A 347 -3.60 -75.70 -140.29
C LYS A 347 -3.20 -77.17 -140.40
N LEU A 348 -2.95 -77.83 -139.27
CA LEU A 348 -2.61 -79.24 -139.23
C LEU A 348 -3.81 -80.09 -139.64
N ASP A 349 -5.01 -79.78 -139.14
CA ASP A 349 -6.26 -80.44 -139.51
C ASP A 349 -6.56 -80.25 -141.00
N ALA A 350 -6.44 -79.02 -141.52
CA ALA A 350 -6.60 -78.76 -142.96
C ALA A 350 -5.62 -79.55 -143.84
N MET A 351 -4.37 -79.72 -143.40
CA MET A 351 -3.36 -80.54 -144.11
C MET A 351 -3.65 -82.04 -143.99
N THR A 352 -4.22 -82.47 -142.86
CA THR A 352 -4.63 -83.85 -142.58
C THR A 352 -5.80 -84.25 -143.49
N ASP A 353 -6.80 -83.37 -143.63
CA ASP A 353 -7.92 -83.55 -144.56
C ASP A 353 -7.46 -83.58 -146.03
N ALA A 354 -6.56 -82.67 -146.43
CA ALA A 354 -6.00 -82.65 -147.78
C ALA A 354 -5.22 -83.92 -148.12
N ARG A 355 -4.50 -84.50 -147.16
CA ARG A 355 -3.83 -85.80 -147.30
C ARG A 355 -4.85 -86.92 -147.49
N ASP A 356 -5.89 -86.97 -146.67
CA ASP A 356 -6.88 -88.05 -146.72
C ASP A 356 -7.67 -88.04 -148.03
N GLU A 357 -7.94 -86.85 -148.57
CA GLU A 357 -8.52 -86.68 -149.90
C GLU A 357 -7.58 -87.21 -151.01
N ALA A 358 -6.27 -86.98 -150.89
CA ALA A 358 -5.28 -87.50 -151.83
C ALA A 358 -5.14 -89.04 -151.74
N VAL A 359 -5.20 -89.60 -150.53
CA VAL A 359 -5.18 -91.06 -150.30
C VAL A 359 -6.42 -91.73 -150.87
N ALA A 360 -7.59 -91.11 -150.73
CA ALA A 360 -8.83 -91.60 -151.35
C ALA A 360 -8.72 -91.61 -152.89
N LYS A 361 -8.21 -90.52 -153.49
CA LYS A 361 -7.95 -90.43 -154.95
C LYS A 361 -6.94 -91.48 -155.43
N TRP A 362 -5.92 -91.79 -154.63
CA TRP A 362 -4.93 -92.82 -154.95
C TRP A 362 -5.52 -94.23 -154.92
N LYS A 363 -6.32 -94.57 -153.90
CA LYS A 363 -7.02 -95.87 -153.83
C LYS A 363 -8.00 -96.09 -154.98
N ASP A 364 -8.67 -95.02 -155.43
CA ASP A 364 -9.60 -95.10 -156.56
C ASP A 364 -8.85 -95.36 -157.89
N ALA A 365 -7.70 -94.72 -158.09
CA ALA A 365 -6.81 -94.99 -159.22
C ALA A 365 -6.22 -96.41 -159.20
N GLU A 366 -5.88 -96.94 -158.01
CA GLU A 366 -5.38 -98.30 -157.84
C GLU A 366 -6.44 -99.36 -158.22
N ASN A 367 -7.70 -99.13 -157.85
CA ASN A 367 -8.82 -100.00 -158.22
C ASN A 367 -9.10 -99.99 -159.73
N GLN A 368 -9.02 -98.83 -160.38
CA GLN A 368 -9.13 -98.72 -161.85
C GLN A 368 -8.04 -99.52 -162.57
N MET A 369 -6.79 -99.43 -162.09
CA MET A 369 -5.66 -100.19 -162.62
C MET A 369 -5.85 -101.71 -162.49
N LYS A 370 -6.44 -102.16 -161.38
CA LYS A 370 -6.73 -103.59 -161.13
C LYS A 370 -7.80 -104.11 -162.10
N GLY A 371 -8.84 -103.32 -162.36
CA GLY A 371 -9.88 -103.63 -163.35
C GLY A 371 -9.34 -103.71 -164.78
N LEU A 372 -8.44 -102.80 -165.16
CA LEU A 372 -7.80 -102.82 -166.48
C LEU A 372 -6.89 -104.04 -166.68
N ARG A 373 -6.18 -104.50 -165.65
CA ARG A 373 -5.33 -105.71 -165.73
C ARG A 373 -6.14 -106.99 -165.97
N GLN A 374 -7.28 -107.16 -165.31
CA GLN A 374 -8.14 -108.33 -165.51
C GLN A 374 -8.73 -108.39 -166.91
N GLN A 375 -9.09 -107.25 -167.50
CA GLN A 375 -9.55 -107.18 -168.89
C GLN A 375 -8.47 -107.57 -169.90
N LEU A 376 -7.21 -107.21 -169.61
CA LEU A 376 -6.07 -107.55 -170.46
C LEU A 376 -5.78 -109.06 -170.46
N GLU A 377 -5.92 -109.69 -169.30
CA GLU A 377 -5.65 -111.12 -169.11
C GLU A 377 -6.73 -112.00 -169.76
N LEU A 378 -7.99 -111.55 -169.75
CA LEU A 378 -9.09 -112.19 -170.47
C LEU A 378 -8.89 -112.13 -171.99
N LYS A 379 -8.45 -110.98 -172.52
CA LYS A 379 -8.17 -110.81 -173.96
C LYS A 379 -7.00 -111.66 -174.44
N ASN A 380 -5.96 -111.83 -173.63
CA ASN A 380 -4.80 -112.66 -173.99
C ASN A 380 -5.12 -114.17 -174.04
N LYS A 381 -6.07 -114.66 -173.23
CA LYS A 381 -6.55 -116.06 -173.33
C LYS A 381 -7.32 -116.32 -174.62
N ILE A 382 -8.16 -115.36 -175.05
CA ILE A 382 -8.92 -115.46 -176.30
C ILE A 382 -7.99 -115.49 -177.53
N ILE A 383 -6.90 -114.72 -177.50
CA ILE A 383 -5.88 -114.71 -178.55
C ILE A 383 -5.09 -116.03 -178.62
N ALA A 384 -4.93 -116.74 -177.50
CA ALA A 384 -4.20 -118.01 -177.47
C ALA A 384 -4.98 -119.18 -178.11
N GLU A 385 -6.31 -119.21 -178.01
CA GLU A 385 -7.13 -120.29 -178.60
C GLU A 385 -7.32 -120.17 -180.11
N THR A 386 -7.32 -118.95 -180.66
CA THR A 386 -7.46 -118.73 -182.11
C THR A 386 -6.19 -119.08 -182.89
N ARG A 387 -5.03 -119.18 -182.20
CA ARG A 387 -3.71 -119.39 -182.81
C ARG A 387 -3.41 -120.85 -183.21
N LYS A 388 -4.32 -121.79 -182.99
CA LYS A 388 -4.10 -123.24 -183.25
C LYS A 388 -4.60 -123.74 -184.62
N LYS A 389 -5.12 -122.88 -185.52
CA LYS A 389 -5.79 -123.31 -186.77
C LYS A 389 -5.29 -122.76 -188.12
N VAL A 390 -4.32 -121.86 -188.23
CA VAL A 390 -3.85 -121.38 -189.55
C VAL A 390 -2.33 -121.10 -189.57
N GLN A 391 -1.71 -121.46 -190.70
CA GLN A 391 -0.31 -121.42 -191.12
C GLN A 391 0.40 -120.03 -191.06
N PRO A 392 1.73 -119.97 -191.28
CA PRO A 392 2.68 -119.05 -190.63
C PRO A 392 3.00 -117.80 -191.46
N VAL A 393 3.74 -116.86 -190.85
CA VAL A 393 4.72 -115.89 -191.41
C VAL A 393 5.17 -115.01 -190.22
N ALA A 394 6.41 -115.09 -189.73
CA ALA A 394 7.59 -114.31 -190.15
C ALA A 394 7.33 -112.78 -190.15
N ALA A 395 8.18 -111.84 -189.74
CA ALA A 395 9.51 -111.81 -189.13
C ALA A 395 9.76 -110.31 -188.77
N ALA A 396 10.50 -110.05 -187.68
CA ALA A 396 11.44 -108.91 -187.50
C ALA A 396 10.89 -107.44 -187.62
N PRO A 397 11.68 -106.35 -187.41
CA PRO A 397 12.81 -106.09 -186.48
C PRO A 397 12.83 -104.65 -185.82
N LEU A 398 13.65 -104.50 -184.74
CA LEU A 398 14.53 -103.33 -184.34
C LEU A 398 13.92 -101.92 -184.08
N PRO A 399 14.68 -100.87 -183.61
CA PRO A 399 15.90 -100.74 -182.78
C PRO A 399 15.75 -99.66 -181.63
N ALA A 400 16.56 -99.60 -180.56
CA ALA A 400 17.81 -98.84 -180.27
C ALA A 400 17.79 -97.28 -180.12
N ALA A 401 18.43 -96.83 -179.02
CA ALA A 401 19.43 -95.72 -178.86
C ALA A 401 19.06 -94.22 -178.65
N GLY A 402 19.81 -93.60 -177.70
CA GLY A 402 20.23 -92.18 -177.59
C GLY A 402 19.43 -91.29 -176.62
N SER A 403 19.89 -90.20 -175.98
CA SER A 403 21.18 -89.56 -175.62
C SER A 403 20.85 -88.29 -174.77
N ARG A 404 21.83 -87.81 -173.97
CA ARG A 404 21.98 -86.54 -173.15
C ARG A 404 21.51 -85.21 -173.82
N PRO A 405 21.42 -84.00 -173.16
CA PRO A 405 22.52 -83.28 -172.42
C PRO A 405 22.09 -82.23 -171.33
N ALA A 406 22.84 -81.11 -171.15
CA ALA A 406 23.08 -80.28 -169.95
C ALA A 406 22.81 -78.73 -170.07
N THR A 407 22.86 -78.02 -168.92
CA THR A 407 23.17 -76.58 -168.58
C THR A 407 22.31 -75.34 -169.02
N ASN A 408 21.87 -74.53 -168.02
CA ASN A 408 21.91 -73.03 -167.76
C ASN A 408 21.61 -71.96 -168.85
N PRO A 409 21.10 -70.71 -168.54
CA PRO A 409 21.89 -69.62 -167.90
C PRO A 409 21.17 -68.49 -167.08
N THR A 410 22.03 -67.58 -166.59
CA THR A 410 22.00 -66.31 -165.82
C THR A 410 21.32 -65.08 -166.48
N THR A 411 20.80 -64.07 -165.74
CA THR A 411 21.18 -62.61 -165.82
C THR A 411 20.50 -61.65 -164.80
N THR A 412 21.34 -60.92 -164.02
CA THR A 412 21.36 -59.47 -163.64
C THR A 412 20.20 -58.69 -162.98
N GLY A 413 20.55 -57.96 -161.88
CA GLY A 413 20.23 -56.52 -161.78
C GLY A 413 19.91 -55.89 -160.40
N ARG A 414 20.92 -55.21 -159.80
CA ARG A 414 20.86 -54.04 -158.88
C ARG A 414 20.49 -54.18 -157.39
N ASN A 415 21.56 -54.06 -156.58
CA ASN A 415 21.78 -53.14 -155.44
C ASN A 415 20.83 -51.91 -155.34
N PRO A 416 20.62 -51.30 -154.15
CA PRO A 416 21.75 -50.77 -153.39
C PRO A 416 21.69 -50.76 -151.84
N LEU A 417 22.89 -50.57 -151.28
CA LEU A 417 23.26 -49.82 -150.06
C LEU A 417 23.23 -50.53 -148.67
N ALA A 418 24.45 -50.76 -148.16
CA ALA A 418 24.83 -50.38 -146.80
C ALA A 418 24.80 -48.83 -146.66
N PRO A 419 24.63 -48.24 -145.46
CA PRO A 419 25.66 -48.24 -144.39
C PRO A 419 25.08 -48.70 -143.02
N ARG A 420 25.85 -49.13 -141.99
CA ARG A 420 27.00 -48.52 -141.27
C ARG A 420 26.60 -47.20 -140.55
N PRO A 421 27.35 -46.73 -139.53
CA PRO A 421 27.33 -47.09 -138.10
C PRO A 421 27.29 -45.85 -137.16
N ALA A 422 27.22 -46.01 -135.83
CA ALA A 422 27.68 -45.07 -134.75
C ALA A 422 27.14 -45.63 -133.42
N ILE A 423 27.89 -45.96 -132.34
CA ILE A 423 28.95 -45.28 -131.56
C ILE A 423 28.52 -43.92 -130.99
N LEU A 424 28.86 -43.73 -129.70
CA LEU A 424 28.94 -42.48 -128.95
C LEU A 424 27.56 -41.95 -128.50
N LYS A 425 27.34 -41.42 -127.31
CA LYS A 425 28.15 -41.15 -126.10
C LYS A 425 27.18 -40.41 -125.18
N GLN A 426 27.49 -40.43 -123.87
CA GLN A 426 27.25 -39.30 -122.94
C GLN A 426 25.77 -38.98 -122.67
N THR A 427 25.35 -38.54 -121.49
CA THR A 427 25.96 -38.08 -120.24
C THR A 427 24.74 -37.94 -119.33
N GLY A 428 24.80 -38.37 -118.07
CA GLY A 428 25.28 -37.51 -117.00
C GLY A 428 24.15 -37.41 -115.98
N LEU A 429 24.40 -37.72 -114.72
CA LEU A 429 24.90 -36.75 -113.75
C LEU A 429 24.05 -35.47 -113.76
N GLN A 430 23.14 -35.36 -112.79
CA GLN A 430 23.32 -34.52 -111.58
C GLN A 430 21.96 -34.46 -110.87
N SER A 431 21.89 -34.90 -109.61
CA SER A 431 22.23 -34.06 -108.45
C SER A 431 21.29 -32.86 -108.34
N ARG A 432 20.42 -32.87 -107.33
CA ARG A 432 20.63 -32.08 -106.11
C ARG A 432 19.39 -32.14 -105.22
N ARG A 433 19.67 -32.55 -103.98
CA ARG A 433 19.16 -32.06 -102.69
C ARG A 433 17.67 -32.11 -102.45
#